data_AF-A0A920VDF6-F1
#
_entry.id   AF-A0A920VDF6-F1
#
_cell.length_a   1.000
_cell.length_b   1.000
_cell.length_c   1.000
_cell.angle_alpha   90.00
_cell.angle_beta   90.00
_cell.angle_gamma   90.00
#
_symmetry.space_group_name_H-M   'P 1'
#
loop_
_entity.id
_entity.type
_entity.pdbx_description
1 polymer ?
#
loop_
_entity_poly.entity_id
_entity_poly.type
_entity_poly.pdbx_seq_one_letter_code
_entity_poly.pdbx_strand_id
1 'polypeptide(L)'
;MEHYFDLGSHSRPVTTSSEEAQLWFNRGLNWLYGFNHAESFACFQRAAESDPDCPMAHWGIALAKGPYYNKQWSDFSERELPETLDIGYHMARHAHGLGADGTPTERALLDALVQRYQSPKHQEPAELVRWNDVYASAMRDVYAQFPADLDVAALFAESMMDRTPWRLWDLETGKPFDNADTLEMVAVLENGMAQSTHPHPGLLHLYIHTMEMSSTPQRALRAADQLRPLTPECGHLRHMPAHIYMQCGHYYDALEVSYNATAADGKYIAYANLGRDDRYLSSACHNFHQLMTAATFLGQYEAALYAANSVQSLLTEDILRTEIPQLARMLESHYSMKSHVLVRFGKWEEIIEEPLPEDNQLYCVTTAMMRYARGIAYAALGQHDLADMERAKFEEALDNVPAERRIMNNEARDILGVATEMLYGEVEYHRGNYDVAFKHLRQAVVKDDALNYAEPWSWMHPPRHALGALLLAQGHVDEAEHVYRADLGLDGVLIAAKRHLNNVWSLHGLAECLRVKGKESELILIEPQLELAMARTDPPITSSCHCRVATSCCH
;
A
#
# COMPACT_ATOMS: atom_id res chain seq x y z
N MET A 1 18.61 2.70 24.97
CA MET A 1 17.36 1.91 24.90
C MET A 1 17.59 0.67 25.74
N GLU A 2 16.85 0.48 26.83
CA GLU A 2 17.03 -0.67 27.73
C GLU A 2 16.59 -2.01 27.09
N HIS A 3 15.81 -1.98 26.00
CA HIS A 3 15.42 -3.17 25.21
C HIS A 3 15.43 -2.86 23.70
N TYR A 4 15.85 -3.83 22.88
CA TYR A 4 15.73 -3.82 21.41
C TYR A 4 14.30 -4.18 20.99
N PHE A 5 13.96 -4.01 19.70
CA PHE A 5 12.61 -4.26 19.17
C PHE A 5 12.11 -5.70 19.38
N ASP A 6 10.81 -5.87 19.66
CA ASP A 6 10.08 -7.13 19.66
C ASP A 6 9.65 -7.51 18.23
N LEU A 7 10.47 -8.35 17.61
CA LEU A 7 10.27 -8.87 16.25
C LEU A 7 9.66 -10.28 16.25
N GLY A 8 9.09 -10.72 17.36
CA GLY A 8 8.64 -12.09 17.54
C GLY A 8 9.77 -13.08 17.84
N SER A 9 9.43 -14.37 17.84
CA SER A 9 10.32 -15.46 18.27
C SER A 9 10.93 -16.28 17.12
N HIS A 10 10.71 -15.89 15.86
CA HIS A 10 11.27 -16.61 14.72
C HIS A 10 12.79 -16.60 14.77
N SER A 11 13.40 -17.76 14.53
CA SER A 11 14.84 -17.94 14.57
C SER A 11 15.28 -18.99 13.57
N ARG A 12 16.48 -18.82 13.03
CA ARG A 12 17.14 -19.78 12.14
C ARG A 12 18.52 -20.10 12.70
N PRO A 13 18.77 -21.34 13.16
CA PRO A 13 20.11 -21.75 13.55
C PRO A 13 21.09 -21.62 12.38
N VAL A 14 22.25 -21.03 12.64
CA VAL A 14 23.35 -20.92 11.67
C VAL A 14 24.64 -21.49 12.26
N THR A 15 25.58 -21.85 11.39
CA THR A 15 26.90 -22.35 11.78
C THR A 15 27.71 -21.21 12.41
N THR A 16 27.58 -21.07 13.73
CA THR A 16 28.37 -20.16 14.57
C THR A 16 28.48 -20.76 15.98
N SER A 17 29.54 -20.39 16.70
CA SER A 17 29.67 -20.68 18.14
C SER A 17 29.34 -19.47 19.03
N SER A 18 29.09 -18.31 18.41
CA SER A 18 28.78 -17.06 19.11
C SER A 18 27.27 -16.90 19.28
N GLU A 19 26.81 -16.97 20.52
CA GLU A 19 25.41 -16.69 20.87
C GLU A 19 24.99 -15.27 20.44
N GLU A 20 25.91 -14.32 20.49
CA GLU A 20 25.67 -12.94 20.07
C GLU A 20 25.51 -12.84 18.54
N ALA A 21 26.34 -13.54 17.77
CA ALA A 21 26.19 -13.59 16.32
C ALA A 21 24.85 -14.24 15.91
N GLN A 22 24.46 -15.35 16.57
CA GLN A 22 23.19 -16.00 16.34
C GLN A 22 21.99 -15.09 16.67
N LEU A 23 22.07 -14.31 17.75
CA LEU A 23 21.04 -13.33 18.12
C LEU A 23 20.88 -12.23 17.07
N TRP A 24 21.99 -11.60 16.65
CA TRP A 24 21.96 -10.55 15.64
C TRP A 24 21.57 -11.06 14.26
N PHE A 25 21.97 -12.30 13.90
CA PHE A 25 21.51 -12.94 12.68
C PHE A 25 19.98 -13.12 12.66
N ASN A 26 19.40 -13.63 13.75
CA ASN A 26 17.94 -13.80 13.85
C ASN A 26 17.20 -12.46 13.73
N ARG A 27 17.71 -11.40 14.38
CA ARG A 27 17.16 -10.04 14.24
C ARG A 27 17.26 -9.53 12.80
N GLY A 28 18.40 -9.73 12.16
CA GLY A 28 18.62 -9.34 10.76
C GLY A 28 17.66 -10.05 9.81
N LEU A 29 17.43 -11.35 10.02
CA LEU A 29 16.49 -12.14 9.22
C LEU A 29 15.04 -11.68 9.42
N ASN A 30 14.62 -11.40 10.66
CA ASN A 30 13.27 -10.92 10.92
C ASN A 30 13.02 -9.52 10.34
N TRP A 31 14.02 -8.62 10.40
CA TRP A 31 13.95 -7.34 9.71
C TRP A 31 13.97 -7.47 8.18
N LEU A 32 14.67 -8.48 7.65
CA LEU A 32 14.67 -8.78 6.22
C LEU A 32 13.28 -9.22 5.78
N TYR A 33 12.65 -10.15 6.50
CA TYR A 33 11.26 -10.51 6.24
C TYR A 33 10.33 -9.31 6.38
N GLY A 34 10.61 -8.37 7.28
CA GLY A 34 9.88 -7.11 7.36
C GLY A 34 10.25 -6.05 6.35
N PHE A 35 11.03 -6.36 5.31
CA PHE A 35 11.46 -5.41 4.28
C PHE A 35 12.11 -4.12 4.84
N ASN A 36 12.62 -4.16 6.08
CA ASN A 36 13.47 -3.10 6.62
C ASN A 36 14.93 -3.47 6.34
N HIS A 37 15.31 -3.36 5.07
CA HIS A 37 16.61 -3.78 4.57
C HIS A 37 17.78 -3.01 5.23
N ALA A 38 17.58 -1.75 5.63
CA ALA A 38 18.60 -0.95 6.30
C ALA A 38 18.93 -1.50 7.70
N GLU A 39 17.91 -1.77 8.53
CA GLU A 39 18.13 -2.35 9.86
C GLU A 39 18.57 -3.82 9.78
N SER A 40 18.05 -4.56 8.79
CA SER A 40 18.49 -5.92 8.50
C SER A 40 19.99 -5.96 8.22
N PHE A 41 20.47 -5.09 7.32
CA PHE A 41 21.89 -4.93 7.00
C PHE A 41 22.72 -4.61 8.25
N ALA A 42 22.29 -3.63 9.07
CA ALA A 42 22.98 -3.27 10.31
C ALA A 42 23.04 -4.43 11.32
N CYS A 43 21.98 -5.24 11.42
CA CYS A 43 21.98 -6.43 12.28
C CYS A 43 22.96 -7.50 11.79
N PHE A 44 23.01 -7.76 10.47
CA PHE A 44 23.97 -8.71 9.92
C PHE A 44 25.42 -8.24 10.06
N GLN A 45 25.68 -6.94 9.99
CA GLN A 45 27.00 -6.38 10.31
C GLN A 45 27.39 -6.66 11.77
N ARG A 46 26.49 -6.42 12.73
CA ARG A 46 26.74 -6.76 14.15
C ARG A 46 26.97 -8.26 14.33
N ALA A 47 26.25 -9.11 13.61
CA ALA A 47 26.49 -10.55 13.64
C ALA A 47 27.92 -10.91 13.15
N ALA A 48 28.37 -10.28 12.06
CA ALA A 48 29.73 -10.48 11.52
C ALA A 48 30.82 -9.85 12.41
N GLU A 49 30.52 -8.78 13.15
CA GLU A 49 31.43 -8.23 14.16
C GLU A 49 31.61 -9.17 15.35
N SER A 50 30.52 -9.83 15.78
CA SER A 50 30.55 -10.81 16.88
C SER A 50 31.17 -12.16 16.50
N ASP A 51 31.08 -12.57 15.23
CA ASP A 51 31.74 -13.75 14.69
C ASP A 51 32.14 -13.52 13.21
N PRO A 52 33.37 -13.05 12.94
CA PRO A 52 33.84 -12.76 11.59
C PRO A 52 33.90 -13.98 10.67
N ASP A 53 33.94 -15.20 11.23
CA ASP A 53 34.01 -16.44 10.46
C ASP A 53 32.61 -17.04 10.20
N CYS A 54 31.54 -16.42 10.71
CA CYS A 54 30.15 -16.83 10.46
C CYS A 54 29.74 -16.55 9.00
N PRO A 55 29.63 -17.57 8.12
CA PRO A 55 29.34 -17.33 6.71
C PRO A 55 27.95 -16.72 6.49
N MET A 56 26.97 -17.09 7.32
CA MET A 56 25.60 -16.61 7.18
C MET A 56 25.42 -15.14 7.59
N ALA A 57 26.27 -14.60 8.45
CA ALA A 57 26.28 -13.18 8.75
C ALA A 57 26.65 -12.37 7.48
N HIS A 58 27.72 -12.75 6.79
CA HIS A 58 28.14 -12.11 5.54
C HIS A 58 27.16 -12.32 4.39
N TRP A 59 26.54 -13.51 4.32
CA TRP A 59 25.43 -13.78 3.39
C TRP A 59 24.27 -12.80 3.63
N GLY A 60 23.89 -12.57 4.89
CA GLY A 60 22.83 -11.63 5.26
C GLY A 60 23.16 -10.19 4.85
N ILE A 61 24.41 -9.75 5.03
CA ILE A 61 24.88 -8.42 4.57
C ILE A 61 24.67 -8.26 3.06
N ALA A 62 25.05 -9.25 2.26
CA ALA A 62 24.84 -9.21 0.81
C ALA A 62 23.35 -9.29 0.44
N LEU A 63 22.57 -10.16 1.10
CA LEU A 63 21.15 -10.33 0.82
C LEU A 63 20.36 -9.04 1.10
N ALA A 64 20.60 -8.40 2.24
CA ALA A 64 19.90 -7.19 2.65
C ALA A 64 20.15 -5.98 1.73
N LYS A 65 21.25 -5.96 0.94
CA LYS A 65 21.51 -4.89 -0.03
C LYS A 65 20.74 -5.03 -1.35
N GLY A 66 20.12 -6.19 -1.59
CA GLY A 66 19.52 -6.54 -2.87
C GLY A 66 18.22 -5.81 -3.18
N PRO A 67 17.69 -5.99 -4.40
CA PRO A 67 16.31 -5.62 -4.70
C PRO A 67 15.36 -6.47 -3.85
N TYR A 68 14.11 -6.06 -3.77
CA TYR A 68 13.00 -6.83 -3.24
C TYR A 68 11.70 -6.32 -3.88
N TYR A 69 10.55 -6.93 -3.58
CA TYR A 69 9.26 -6.59 -4.21
C TYR A 69 8.95 -5.09 -4.27
N ASN A 70 9.28 -4.32 -3.22
CA ASN A 70 9.00 -2.87 -3.17
C ASN A 70 10.19 -1.98 -3.60
N LYS A 71 11.35 -2.56 -3.97
CA LYS A 71 12.50 -1.82 -4.52
C LYS A 71 13.20 -2.66 -5.57
N GLN A 72 12.86 -2.42 -6.83
CA GLN A 72 13.44 -3.12 -7.97
C GLN A 72 14.83 -2.57 -8.31
N TRP A 73 15.59 -3.27 -9.15
CA TRP A 73 16.89 -2.76 -9.63
C TRP A 73 16.81 -1.37 -10.27
N SER A 74 15.72 -1.07 -10.98
CA SER A 74 15.46 0.25 -11.57
C SER A 74 15.23 1.37 -10.57
N ASP A 75 14.97 1.04 -9.29
CA ASP A 75 14.69 2.02 -8.24
C ASP A 75 15.93 2.45 -7.47
N PHE A 76 17.07 1.79 -7.70
CA PHE A 76 18.36 2.21 -7.14
C PHE A 76 18.86 3.44 -7.91
N SER A 77 19.10 4.54 -7.21
CA SER A 77 19.68 5.74 -7.81
C SER A 77 21.12 5.49 -8.30
N GLU A 78 21.62 6.36 -9.17
CA GLU A 78 23.02 6.35 -9.62
C GLU A 78 24.02 6.41 -8.45
N ARG A 79 23.60 6.98 -7.31
CA ARG A 79 24.38 7.03 -6.07
C ARG A 79 24.34 5.72 -5.28
N GLU A 80 23.18 5.06 -5.20
CA GLU A 80 23.00 3.83 -4.41
C GLU A 80 23.55 2.59 -5.13
N LEU A 81 23.35 2.51 -6.45
CA LEU A 81 23.59 1.28 -7.22
C LEU A 81 25.05 0.78 -7.15
N PRO A 82 26.10 1.62 -7.31
CA PRO A 82 27.48 1.15 -7.24
C PRO A 82 27.83 0.53 -5.88
N GLU A 83 27.38 1.13 -4.78
CA GLU A 83 27.62 0.61 -3.43
C GLU A 83 26.89 -0.72 -3.22
N THR A 84 25.63 -0.82 -3.65
CA THR A 84 24.86 -2.07 -3.58
C THR A 84 25.55 -3.21 -4.34
N LEU A 85 26.03 -2.94 -5.56
CA LEU A 85 26.69 -3.95 -6.39
C LEU A 85 28.04 -4.38 -5.79
N ASP A 86 28.85 -3.42 -5.31
CA ASP A 86 30.14 -3.69 -4.71
C ASP A 86 30.00 -4.55 -3.44
N ILE A 87 29.17 -4.10 -2.48
CA ILE A 87 28.93 -4.81 -1.23
C ILE A 87 28.33 -6.19 -1.51
N GLY A 88 27.26 -6.26 -2.31
CA GLY A 88 26.58 -7.52 -2.62
C GLY A 88 27.51 -8.54 -3.27
N TYR A 89 28.30 -8.13 -4.26
CA TYR A 89 29.25 -8.99 -4.97
C TYR A 89 30.35 -9.54 -4.05
N HIS A 90 30.95 -8.67 -3.24
CA HIS A 90 32.09 -9.03 -2.40
C HIS A 90 31.67 -9.82 -1.16
N MET A 91 30.58 -9.43 -0.49
CA MET A 91 30.09 -10.14 0.69
C MET A 91 29.51 -11.52 0.34
N ALA A 92 28.81 -11.68 -0.79
CA ALA A 92 28.33 -12.99 -1.23
C ALA A 92 29.49 -13.98 -1.46
N ARG A 93 30.58 -13.53 -2.10
CA ARG A 93 31.77 -14.36 -2.34
C ARG A 93 32.58 -14.61 -1.06
N HIS A 94 32.64 -13.63 -0.16
CA HIS A 94 33.29 -13.81 1.13
C HIS A 94 32.56 -14.87 1.96
N ALA A 95 31.24 -14.76 2.06
CA ALA A 95 30.38 -15.74 2.71
C ALA A 95 30.56 -17.15 2.12
N HIS A 96 30.56 -17.27 0.78
CA HIS A 96 30.80 -18.54 0.09
C HIS A 96 32.21 -19.11 0.40
N GLY A 97 33.24 -18.26 0.51
CA GLY A 97 34.59 -18.69 0.88
C GLY A 97 34.70 -19.25 2.30
N LEU A 98 33.98 -18.65 3.25
CA LEU A 98 33.93 -19.09 4.65
C LEU A 98 33.08 -20.35 4.84
N GLY A 99 31.99 -20.49 4.07
CA GLY A 99 30.98 -21.53 4.27
C GLY A 99 31.30 -22.92 3.71
N ALA A 100 32.55 -23.18 3.28
CA ALA A 100 32.92 -24.46 2.68
C ALA A 100 32.59 -25.68 3.58
N ASP A 101 32.75 -25.51 4.90
CA ASP A 101 32.46 -26.54 5.91
C ASP A 101 31.09 -26.36 6.61
N GLY A 102 30.23 -25.46 6.12
CA GLY A 102 28.90 -25.19 6.67
C GLY A 102 27.91 -26.35 6.48
N THR A 103 26.66 -26.18 6.92
CA THR A 103 25.63 -27.19 6.65
C THR A 103 25.32 -27.29 5.15
N PRO A 104 24.78 -28.42 4.65
CA PRO A 104 24.38 -28.54 3.25
C PRO A 104 23.44 -27.43 2.79
N THR A 105 22.49 -27.02 3.63
CA THR A 105 21.54 -25.94 3.30
C THR A 105 22.23 -24.59 3.22
N GLU A 106 23.11 -24.26 4.17
CA GLU A 106 23.87 -23.00 4.12
C GLU A 106 24.74 -22.91 2.88
N ARG A 107 25.47 -23.97 2.52
CA ARG A 107 26.25 -24.00 1.28
C ARG A 107 25.40 -23.71 0.06
N ALA A 108 24.24 -24.35 -0.05
CA ALA A 108 23.34 -24.14 -1.19
C ALA A 108 22.80 -22.69 -1.25
N LEU A 109 22.49 -22.07 -0.10
CA LEU A 109 22.09 -20.66 -0.02
C LEU A 109 23.24 -19.70 -0.40
N LEU A 110 24.47 -20.01 -0.02
CA LEU A 110 25.66 -19.26 -0.38
C LEU A 110 25.94 -19.33 -1.89
N ASP A 111 25.85 -20.53 -2.47
CA ASP A 111 26.00 -20.78 -3.91
C ASP A 111 24.97 -19.99 -4.72
N ALA A 112 23.71 -19.98 -4.27
CA ALA A 112 22.64 -19.22 -4.90
C ALA A 112 22.88 -17.70 -4.80
N LEU A 113 23.31 -17.19 -3.64
CA LEU A 113 23.49 -15.75 -3.46
C LEU A 113 24.60 -15.16 -4.36
N VAL A 114 25.64 -15.93 -4.67
CA VAL A 114 26.66 -15.52 -5.64
C VAL A 114 26.05 -15.25 -7.03
N GLN A 115 24.95 -15.91 -7.39
CA GLN A 115 24.23 -15.68 -8.64
C GLN A 115 23.39 -14.40 -8.65
N ARG A 116 22.95 -13.91 -7.48
CA ARG A 116 22.24 -12.63 -7.31
C ARG A 116 23.16 -11.45 -7.65
N TYR A 117 24.48 -11.59 -7.46
CA TYR A 117 25.49 -10.56 -7.71
C TYR A 117 26.64 -11.06 -8.61
N GLN A 118 26.44 -10.98 -9.92
CA GLN A 118 27.39 -11.54 -10.91
C GLN A 118 28.58 -10.61 -11.19
N SER A 119 28.47 -9.31 -10.88
CA SER A 119 29.51 -8.30 -11.09
C SER A 119 29.42 -7.18 -10.03
N PRO A 120 30.55 -6.61 -9.56
CA PRO A 120 30.54 -5.42 -8.70
C PRO A 120 30.39 -4.12 -9.51
N LYS A 121 30.49 -4.21 -10.84
CA LYS A 121 30.41 -3.06 -11.74
C LYS A 121 28.98 -2.84 -12.17
N HIS A 122 28.64 -1.57 -12.41
CA HIS A 122 27.39 -1.18 -13.07
C HIS A 122 27.13 -2.03 -14.31
N GLN A 123 25.87 -2.47 -14.46
CA GLN A 123 25.38 -3.24 -15.60
C GLN A 123 24.17 -2.51 -16.19
N GLU A 124 23.88 -2.80 -17.46
CA GLU A 124 22.65 -2.34 -18.10
C GLU A 124 21.41 -2.83 -17.33
N PRO A 125 20.32 -2.05 -17.25
CA PRO A 125 19.14 -2.43 -16.48
C PRO A 125 18.57 -3.81 -16.84
N ALA A 126 18.56 -4.17 -18.12
CA ALA A 126 18.09 -5.47 -18.59
C ALA A 126 18.94 -6.65 -18.04
N GLU A 127 20.23 -6.43 -17.84
CA GLU A 127 21.13 -7.43 -17.28
C GLU A 127 20.90 -7.60 -15.77
N LEU A 128 20.65 -6.53 -15.03
CA LEU A 128 20.27 -6.60 -13.62
C LEU A 128 18.92 -7.34 -13.44
N VAL A 129 17.95 -7.08 -14.30
CA VAL A 129 16.68 -7.84 -14.31
C VAL A 129 16.91 -9.33 -14.58
N ARG A 130 17.81 -9.68 -15.52
CA ARG A 130 18.19 -11.07 -15.78
C ARG A 130 18.82 -11.74 -14.54
N TRP A 131 19.51 -11.01 -13.67
CA TRP A 131 20.05 -11.59 -12.44
C TRP A 131 18.96 -12.08 -11.48
N ASN A 132 17.77 -11.47 -11.48
CA ASN A 132 16.62 -11.98 -10.72
C ASN A 132 16.19 -13.35 -11.24
N ASP A 133 16.14 -13.55 -12.57
CA ASP A 133 15.83 -14.86 -13.16
C ASP A 133 16.86 -15.92 -12.78
N VAL A 134 18.16 -15.58 -12.81
CA VAL A 134 19.23 -16.52 -12.46
C VAL A 134 19.19 -16.85 -10.97
N TYR A 135 18.98 -15.87 -10.10
CA TYR A 135 18.88 -16.08 -8.66
C TYR A 135 17.65 -16.93 -8.31
N ALA A 136 16.49 -16.64 -8.90
CA ALA A 136 15.28 -17.44 -8.72
C ALA A 136 15.47 -18.89 -9.21
N SER A 137 16.16 -19.08 -10.34
CA SER A 137 16.50 -20.43 -10.80
C SER A 137 17.43 -21.16 -9.83
N ALA A 138 18.43 -20.47 -9.27
CA ALA A 138 19.32 -21.08 -8.28
C ALA A 138 18.56 -21.43 -6.99
N MET A 139 17.68 -20.54 -6.50
CA MET A 139 16.84 -20.79 -5.34
C MET A 139 15.82 -21.92 -5.57
N ARG A 140 15.35 -22.12 -6.80
CA ARG A 140 14.53 -23.27 -7.17
C ARG A 140 15.28 -24.59 -6.94
N ASP A 141 16.56 -24.64 -7.30
CA ASP A 141 17.42 -25.80 -7.05
C ASP A 141 17.69 -26.00 -5.55
N VAL A 142 17.82 -24.92 -4.77
CA VAL A 142 17.93 -25.00 -3.30
C VAL A 142 16.65 -25.57 -2.69
N TYR A 143 15.47 -25.05 -3.07
CA TYR A 143 14.20 -25.54 -2.56
C TYR A 143 13.94 -27.00 -2.94
N ALA A 144 14.31 -27.42 -4.15
CA ALA A 144 14.20 -28.82 -4.56
C ALA A 144 15.03 -29.77 -3.69
N GLN A 145 16.19 -29.31 -3.20
CA GLN A 145 17.06 -30.08 -2.28
C GLN A 145 16.56 -30.06 -0.83
N PHE A 146 15.97 -28.94 -0.39
CA PHE A 146 15.56 -28.71 0.99
C PHE A 146 14.08 -28.29 1.12
N PRO A 147 13.11 -29.08 0.60
CA PRO A 147 11.71 -28.63 0.49
C PRO A 147 10.97 -28.52 1.83
N ALA A 148 11.58 -29.03 2.92
CA ALA A 148 11.05 -28.95 4.28
C ALA A 148 11.66 -27.79 5.10
N ASP A 149 12.66 -27.08 4.58
CA ASP A 149 13.21 -25.89 5.23
C ASP A 149 12.33 -24.68 4.90
N LEU A 150 11.67 -24.13 5.92
CA LEU A 150 10.66 -23.08 5.75
C LEU A 150 11.27 -21.72 5.39
N ASP A 151 12.49 -21.41 5.84
CA ASP A 151 13.16 -20.19 5.39
C ASP A 151 13.62 -20.34 3.94
N VAL A 152 14.06 -21.53 3.52
CA VAL A 152 14.36 -21.79 2.09
C VAL A 152 13.11 -21.60 1.24
N ALA A 153 11.95 -22.09 1.69
CA ALA A 153 10.67 -21.87 1.01
C ALA A 153 10.32 -20.39 0.91
N ALA A 154 10.50 -19.61 1.98
CA ALA A 154 10.26 -18.16 1.99
C ALA A 154 11.23 -17.42 1.05
N LEU A 155 12.54 -17.69 1.15
CA LEU A 155 13.56 -17.07 0.30
C LEU A 155 13.38 -17.43 -1.18
N PHE A 156 12.94 -18.65 -1.49
CA PHE A 156 12.62 -19.03 -2.86
C PHE A 156 11.38 -18.29 -3.38
N ALA A 157 10.33 -18.18 -2.58
CA ALA A 157 9.16 -17.39 -2.94
C ALA A 157 9.51 -15.91 -3.19
N GLU A 158 10.33 -15.28 -2.33
CA GLU A 158 10.83 -13.91 -2.54
C GLU A 158 11.59 -13.79 -3.86
N SER A 159 12.48 -14.74 -4.16
CA SER A 159 13.26 -14.71 -5.40
C SER A 159 12.39 -14.79 -6.67
N MET A 160 11.29 -15.55 -6.63
CA MET A 160 10.32 -15.61 -7.73
C MET A 160 9.53 -14.31 -7.86
N MET A 161 9.10 -13.75 -6.73
CA MET A 161 8.36 -12.49 -6.65
C MET A 161 9.12 -11.32 -7.27
N ASP A 162 10.44 -11.27 -7.05
CA ASP A 162 11.36 -10.24 -7.57
C ASP A 162 11.55 -10.27 -9.09
N ARG A 163 11.11 -11.34 -9.78
CA ARG A 163 11.18 -11.43 -11.26
C ARG A 163 10.16 -10.53 -11.93
N THR A 164 8.97 -10.40 -11.32
CA THR A 164 7.85 -9.65 -11.86
C THR A 164 7.12 -8.84 -10.77
N PRO A 165 7.79 -7.90 -10.08
CA PRO A 165 7.15 -7.09 -9.06
C PRO A 165 5.94 -6.35 -9.64
N TRP A 166 4.84 -6.29 -8.89
CA TRP A 166 3.56 -5.69 -9.31
C TRP A 166 2.90 -6.32 -10.55
N ARG A 167 3.41 -7.46 -11.01
CA ARG A 167 2.90 -8.21 -12.17
C ARG A 167 2.78 -9.70 -11.85
N LEU A 168 2.27 -10.01 -10.66
CA LEU A 168 1.98 -11.38 -10.25
C LEU A 168 0.64 -11.87 -10.83
N TRP A 169 -0.36 -10.99 -10.88
CA TRP A 169 -1.68 -11.28 -11.45
C TRP A 169 -2.05 -10.23 -12.49
N ASP A 170 -2.55 -10.68 -13.63
CA ASP A 170 -3.25 -9.85 -14.60
C ASP A 170 -4.66 -9.58 -14.06
N LEU A 171 -4.93 -8.32 -13.76
CA LEU A 171 -6.16 -7.88 -13.10
C LEU A 171 -7.41 -8.04 -13.95
N GLU A 172 -7.28 -7.95 -15.28
CA GLU A 172 -8.38 -8.04 -16.23
C GLU A 172 -8.82 -9.50 -16.41
N THR A 173 -7.85 -10.40 -16.53
CA THR A 173 -8.13 -11.84 -16.74
C THR A 173 -8.27 -12.62 -15.44
N GLY A 174 -7.75 -12.09 -14.32
CA GLY A 174 -7.63 -12.79 -13.04
C GLY A 174 -6.62 -13.94 -13.05
N LYS A 175 -5.80 -14.05 -14.11
CA LYS A 175 -4.78 -15.10 -14.27
C LYS A 175 -3.40 -14.57 -13.93
N PRO A 176 -2.46 -15.43 -13.51
CA PRO A 176 -1.07 -15.03 -13.35
C PRO A 176 -0.45 -14.63 -14.70
N PHE A 177 0.52 -13.72 -14.70
CA PHE A 177 1.32 -13.44 -15.89
C PHE A 177 2.23 -14.64 -16.23
N ASP A 178 2.45 -14.91 -17.52
CA ASP A 178 3.16 -16.11 -17.99
C ASP A 178 4.59 -16.27 -17.43
N ASN A 179 5.26 -15.17 -17.09
CA ASN A 179 6.64 -15.16 -16.60
C ASN A 179 6.79 -14.91 -15.09
N ALA A 180 5.70 -14.92 -14.33
CA ALA A 180 5.68 -14.50 -12.92
C ALA A 180 5.85 -15.63 -11.89
N ASP A 181 5.90 -16.90 -12.34
CA ASP A 181 5.93 -18.11 -11.49
C ASP A 181 4.85 -18.15 -10.38
N THR A 182 3.78 -17.36 -10.51
CA THR A 182 2.89 -17.06 -9.38
C THR A 182 2.20 -18.30 -8.82
N LEU A 183 1.82 -19.26 -9.68
CA LEU A 183 1.22 -20.52 -9.20
C LEU A 183 2.23 -21.42 -8.51
N GLU A 184 3.49 -21.41 -8.94
CA GLU A 184 4.57 -22.13 -8.26
C GLU A 184 4.82 -21.49 -6.88
N MET A 185 4.90 -20.16 -6.82
CA MET A 185 5.02 -19.41 -5.57
C MET A 185 3.87 -19.69 -4.60
N VAL A 186 2.61 -19.67 -5.07
CA VAL A 186 1.44 -20.05 -4.27
C VAL A 186 1.61 -21.47 -3.71
N ALA A 187 2.01 -22.44 -4.54
CA ALA A 187 2.16 -23.82 -4.10
C ALA A 187 3.29 -23.99 -3.05
N VAL A 188 4.43 -23.32 -3.23
CA VAL A 188 5.55 -23.32 -2.28
C VAL A 188 5.11 -22.74 -0.94
N LEU A 189 4.44 -21.58 -0.95
CA LEU A 189 4.00 -20.88 0.24
C LEU A 189 2.90 -21.65 0.99
N GLU A 190 1.88 -22.15 0.29
CA GLU A 190 0.82 -22.95 0.89
C GLU A 190 1.35 -24.26 1.50
N ASN A 191 2.28 -24.93 0.82
CA ASN A 191 2.93 -26.12 1.34
C ASN A 191 3.79 -25.81 2.58
N GLY A 192 4.60 -24.75 2.53
CA GLY A 192 5.39 -24.30 3.68
C GLY A 192 4.52 -23.98 4.90
N MET A 193 3.44 -23.22 4.71
CA MET A 193 2.51 -22.90 5.80
C MET A 193 1.80 -24.15 6.35
N ALA A 194 1.49 -25.14 5.51
CA ALA A 194 0.89 -26.40 5.95
C ALA A 194 1.84 -27.29 6.76
N GLN A 195 3.15 -27.22 6.48
CA GLN A 195 4.19 -27.93 7.23
C GLN A 195 4.58 -27.22 8.53
N SER A 196 4.32 -25.92 8.62
CA SER A 196 4.76 -25.10 9.75
C SER A 196 4.00 -25.43 11.04
N THR A 197 4.73 -25.75 12.11
CA THR A 197 4.16 -25.97 13.45
C THR A 197 3.83 -24.66 14.17
N HIS A 198 4.51 -23.57 13.79
CA HIS A 198 4.30 -22.22 14.30
C HIS A 198 4.19 -21.23 13.13
N PRO A 199 3.45 -20.12 13.26
CA PRO A 199 3.41 -19.07 12.23
C PRO A 199 4.82 -18.61 11.83
N HIS A 200 5.14 -18.65 10.53
CA HIS A 200 6.44 -18.24 9.99
C HIS A 200 6.30 -16.87 9.32
N PRO A 201 7.03 -15.81 9.76
CA PRO A 201 6.80 -14.45 9.27
C PRO A 201 7.02 -14.30 7.76
N GLY A 202 8.13 -14.84 7.22
CA GLY A 202 8.42 -14.78 5.79
C GLY A 202 7.36 -15.44 4.90
N LEU A 203 6.93 -16.68 5.21
CA LEU A 203 5.89 -17.37 4.44
C LEU A 203 4.55 -16.62 4.45
N LEU A 204 4.12 -16.15 5.62
CA LEU A 204 2.84 -15.44 5.77
C LEU A 204 2.86 -14.10 5.02
N HIS A 205 3.95 -13.35 5.15
CA HIS A 205 4.14 -12.07 4.47
C HIS A 205 4.14 -12.23 2.95
N LEU A 206 4.96 -13.13 2.42
CA LEU A 206 5.06 -13.33 0.98
C LEU A 206 3.76 -13.89 0.39
N TYR A 207 3.00 -14.68 1.15
CA TYR A 207 1.69 -15.15 0.71
C TYR A 207 0.65 -14.04 0.64
N ILE A 208 0.70 -13.07 1.56
CA ILE A 208 -0.15 -11.87 1.48
C ILE A 208 0.15 -11.10 0.18
N HIS A 209 1.42 -10.73 -0.07
CA HIS A 209 1.79 -10.03 -1.31
C HIS A 209 1.42 -10.84 -2.56
N THR A 210 1.63 -12.15 -2.52
CA THR A 210 1.25 -13.03 -3.63
C THR A 210 -0.25 -12.98 -3.92
N MET A 211 -1.10 -12.80 -2.91
CA MET A 211 -2.55 -12.95 -3.07
C MET A 211 -3.33 -11.63 -3.15
N GLU A 212 -2.76 -10.49 -2.74
CA GLU A 212 -3.44 -9.19 -2.64
C GLU A 212 -4.02 -8.69 -3.97
N MET A 213 -3.33 -8.95 -5.07
CA MET A 213 -3.77 -8.61 -6.44
C MET A 213 -4.65 -9.69 -7.09
N SER A 214 -4.76 -10.87 -6.47
CA SER A 214 -5.43 -12.02 -7.10
C SER A 214 -6.94 -11.80 -7.23
N SER A 215 -7.61 -12.63 -8.03
CA SER A 215 -9.07 -12.68 -8.06
C SER A 215 -9.69 -13.33 -6.81
N THR A 216 -8.85 -13.84 -5.89
CA THR A 216 -9.27 -14.57 -4.68
C THR A 216 -8.45 -14.18 -3.45
N PRO A 217 -8.36 -12.89 -3.07
CA PRO A 217 -7.54 -12.44 -1.95
C PRO A 217 -7.97 -13.08 -0.62
N GLN A 218 -9.23 -13.48 -0.49
CA GLN A 218 -9.78 -14.16 0.69
C GLN A 218 -9.07 -15.47 1.05
N ARG A 219 -8.34 -16.09 0.09
CA ARG A 219 -7.49 -17.26 0.37
C ARG A 219 -6.37 -16.96 1.38
N ALA A 220 -5.97 -15.70 1.52
CA ALA A 220 -4.93 -15.25 2.43
C ALA A 220 -5.44 -14.72 3.79
N LEU A 221 -6.76 -14.74 4.05
CA LEU A 221 -7.31 -14.23 5.33
C LEU A 221 -6.70 -14.92 6.55
N ARG A 222 -6.58 -16.25 6.52
CA ARG A 222 -5.95 -16.99 7.64
C ARG A 222 -4.47 -16.64 7.82
N ALA A 223 -3.76 -16.36 6.73
CA ALA A 223 -2.36 -15.95 6.81
C ALA A 223 -2.23 -14.54 7.40
N ALA A 224 -3.11 -13.62 6.97
CA ALA A 224 -3.22 -12.27 7.53
C ALA A 224 -3.51 -12.31 9.05
N ASP A 225 -4.47 -13.15 9.48
CA ASP A 225 -4.81 -13.32 10.90
C ASP A 225 -3.64 -13.85 11.73
N GLN A 226 -2.85 -14.78 11.17
CA GLN A 226 -1.68 -15.35 11.85
C GLN A 226 -0.51 -14.36 11.91
N LEU A 227 -0.33 -13.52 10.89
CA LEU A 227 0.76 -12.53 10.85
C LEU A 227 0.50 -11.35 11.79
N ARG A 228 -0.77 -10.93 11.93
CA ARG A 228 -1.20 -9.77 12.73
C ARG A 228 -0.50 -9.61 14.09
N PRO A 229 -0.41 -10.63 14.97
CA PRO A 229 0.28 -10.48 16.25
C PRO A 229 1.78 -10.81 16.22
N LEU A 230 2.29 -11.37 15.12
CA LEU A 230 3.53 -12.16 15.12
C LEU A 230 4.80 -11.32 15.35
N THR A 231 4.84 -10.10 14.82
CA THR A 231 6.00 -9.21 14.88
C THR A 231 5.58 -7.80 15.33
N PRO A 232 5.32 -7.59 16.62
CA PRO A 232 4.63 -6.39 17.13
C PRO A 232 5.33 -5.07 16.84
N GLU A 233 6.66 -5.05 16.79
CA GLU A 233 7.46 -3.83 16.59
C GLU A 233 8.15 -3.79 15.22
N CYS A 234 7.69 -4.59 14.25
CA CYS A 234 8.07 -4.48 12.84
C CYS A 234 6.94 -3.81 12.05
N GLY A 235 7.10 -2.52 11.71
CA GLY A 235 6.05 -1.70 11.07
C GLY A 235 5.44 -2.34 9.82
N HIS A 236 6.28 -2.78 8.88
CA HIS A 236 5.85 -3.41 7.63
C HIS A 236 5.06 -4.71 7.87
N LEU A 237 5.63 -5.70 8.57
CA LEU A 237 4.93 -6.96 8.84
C LEU A 237 3.65 -6.76 9.66
N ARG A 238 3.64 -5.79 10.57
CA ARG A 238 2.45 -5.45 11.36
C ARG A 238 1.35 -4.87 10.49
N HIS A 239 1.70 -4.16 9.42
CA HIS A 239 0.78 -3.58 8.47
C HIS A 239 0.21 -4.61 7.48
N MET A 240 1.04 -5.53 6.99
CA MET A 240 0.71 -6.43 5.87
C MET A 240 -0.69 -7.05 5.88
N PRO A 241 -1.26 -7.51 7.03
CA PRO A 241 -2.63 -8.02 7.06
C PRO A 241 -3.69 -7.06 6.46
N ALA A 242 -3.48 -5.74 6.55
CA ALA A 242 -4.38 -4.72 5.99
C ALA A 242 -4.60 -4.90 4.49
N HIS A 243 -3.59 -5.36 3.74
CA HIS A 243 -3.68 -5.57 2.29
C HIS A 243 -4.82 -6.55 1.94
N ILE A 244 -4.94 -7.65 2.70
CA ILE A 244 -6.02 -8.62 2.50
C ILE A 244 -7.33 -8.14 3.11
N TYR A 245 -7.28 -7.55 4.31
CA TYR A 245 -8.47 -7.08 4.99
C TYR A 245 -9.24 -6.03 4.18
N MET A 246 -8.54 -5.09 3.55
CA MET A 246 -9.17 -4.08 2.69
C MET A 246 -9.87 -4.71 1.48
N GLN A 247 -9.19 -5.63 0.78
CA GLN A 247 -9.75 -6.33 -0.38
C GLN A 247 -10.95 -7.22 -0.02
N CYS A 248 -11.04 -7.66 1.25
CA CYS A 248 -12.12 -8.48 1.77
C CYS A 248 -13.22 -7.68 2.51
N GLY A 249 -13.11 -6.35 2.60
CA GLY A 249 -14.09 -5.52 3.30
C GLY A 249 -14.03 -5.60 4.84
N HIS A 250 -12.90 -6.06 5.40
CA HIS A 250 -12.63 -6.13 6.83
C HIS A 250 -11.96 -4.83 7.33
N TYR A 251 -12.61 -3.68 7.09
CA TYR A 251 -11.97 -2.37 7.29
C TYR A 251 -11.57 -2.09 8.75
N TYR A 252 -12.31 -2.59 9.74
CA TYR A 252 -11.94 -2.43 11.16
C TYR A 252 -10.64 -3.15 11.50
N ASP A 253 -10.46 -4.38 11.00
CA ASP A 253 -9.21 -5.11 11.19
C ASP A 253 -8.06 -4.41 10.45
N ALA A 254 -8.29 -3.90 9.23
CA ALA A 254 -7.31 -3.10 8.50
C ALA A 254 -6.89 -1.83 9.27
N LEU A 255 -7.85 -1.13 9.89
CA LEU A 255 -7.58 0.04 10.73
C LEU A 255 -6.73 -0.33 11.94
N GLU A 256 -7.07 -1.40 12.66
CA GLU A 256 -6.37 -1.78 13.89
C GLU A 256 -4.92 -2.20 13.62
N VAL A 257 -4.67 -3.00 12.58
CA VAL A 257 -3.31 -3.40 12.23
C VAL A 257 -2.49 -2.23 11.72
N SER A 258 -3.09 -1.32 10.93
CA SER A 258 -2.41 -0.12 10.43
C SER A 258 -2.07 0.85 11.56
N TYR A 259 -2.98 1.05 12.53
CA TYR A 259 -2.72 1.87 13.71
C TYR A 259 -1.53 1.32 14.51
N ASN A 260 -1.51 0.00 14.76
CA ASN A 260 -0.38 -0.64 15.44
C ASN A 260 0.94 -0.54 14.65
N ALA A 261 0.88 -0.68 13.32
CA ALA A 261 2.05 -0.53 12.45
C ALA A 261 2.63 0.89 12.54
N THR A 262 1.80 1.93 12.48
CA THR A 262 2.27 3.32 12.61
C THR A 262 2.89 3.62 13.98
N ALA A 263 2.43 2.95 15.04
CA ALA A 263 3.05 3.04 16.36
C ALA A 263 4.43 2.36 16.39
N ALA A 264 4.59 1.21 15.72
CA ALA A 264 5.88 0.55 15.54
C ALA A 264 6.85 1.41 14.70
N ASP A 265 6.35 2.03 13.62
CA ASP A 265 7.13 2.97 12.80
C ASP A 265 7.63 4.15 13.64
N GLY A 266 6.80 4.72 14.51
CA GLY A 266 7.21 5.80 15.40
C GLY A 266 8.40 5.42 16.30
N LYS A 267 8.44 4.18 16.79
CA LYS A 267 9.59 3.67 17.56
C LYS A 267 10.84 3.56 16.69
N TYR A 268 10.71 3.02 15.48
CA TYR A 268 11.83 2.88 14.56
C TYR A 268 12.38 4.23 14.08
N ILE A 269 11.49 5.16 13.73
CA ILE A 269 11.86 6.53 13.32
C ILE A 269 12.68 7.21 14.43
N ALA A 270 12.25 7.09 15.69
CA ALA A 270 12.97 7.64 16.84
C ALA A 270 14.31 6.93 17.11
N TYR A 271 14.38 5.61 16.88
CA TYR A 271 15.61 4.83 17.04
C TYR A 271 16.66 5.16 15.98
N ALA A 272 16.27 5.10 14.72
CA ALA A 272 17.16 5.28 13.58
C ALA A 272 17.51 6.76 13.36
N ASN A 273 16.74 7.68 13.95
CA ASN A 273 16.89 9.12 13.76
C ASN A 273 16.90 9.47 12.27
N LEU A 274 15.83 9.04 11.57
CA LEU A 274 15.73 9.15 10.12
C LEU A 274 15.88 10.60 9.66
N GLY A 275 16.67 10.78 8.60
CA GLY A 275 16.86 12.02 7.89
C GLY A 275 16.18 12.03 6.52
N ARG A 276 16.47 13.09 5.77
CA ARG A 276 15.88 13.42 4.47
C ARG A 276 15.84 12.28 3.45
N ASP A 277 16.91 11.51 3.35
CA ASP A 277 17.09 10.51 2.28
C ASP A 277 16.71 9.08 2.71
N ASP A 278 16.16 8.92 3.92
CA ASP A 278 15.82 7.61 4.46
C ASP A 278 14.54 7.04 3.84
N ARG A 279 14.71 5.97 3.06
CA ARG A 279 13.60 5.29 2.37
C ARG A 279 12.52 4.74 3.30
N TYR A 280 12.85 4.47 4.57
CA TYR A 280 11.86 4.02 5.55
C TYR A 280 10.72 5.03 5.73
N LEU A 281 10.96 6.33 5.49
CA LEU A 281 9.92 7.36 5.50
C LEU A 281 8.78 7.04 4.53
N SER A 282 9.11 6.51 3.34
CA SER A 282 8.09 6.09 2.36
C SER A 282 7.25 4.93 2.91
N SER A 283 7.86 3.98 3.60
CA SER A 283 7.15 2.86 4.23
C SER A 283 6.21 3.33 5.35
N ALA A 284 6.68 4.25 6.19
CA ALA A 284 5.86 4.85 7.25
C ALA A 284 4.68 5.65 6.67
N CYS A 285 4.92 6.45 5.62
CA CYS A 285 3.86 7.17 4.93
C CYS A 285 2.82 6.23 4.30
N HIS A 286 3.25 5.10 3.74
CA HIS A 286 2.35 4.06 3.24
C HIS A 286 1.49 3.47 4.36
N ASN A 287 2.07 3.18 5.53
CA ASN A 287 1.33 2.68 6.69
C ASN A 287 0.27 3.67 7.19
N PHE A 288 0.60 4.96 7.24
CA PHE A 288 -0.39 6.00 7.54
C PHE A 288 -1.45 6.13 6.43
N HIS A 289 -1.08 6.00 5.16
CA HIS A 289 -2.04 6.04 4.06
C HIS A 289 -3.07 4.90 4.16
N GLN A 290 -2.63 3.70 4.52
CA GLN A 290 -3.53 2.58 4.74
C GLN A 290 -4.48 2.80 5.92
N LEU A 291 -3.97 3.38 7.02
CA LEU A 291 -4.79 3.79 8.16
C LEU A 291 -5.83 4.84 7.74
N MET A 292 -5.42 5.88 7.00
CA MET A 292 -6.31 6.92 6.46
C MET A 292 -7.43 6.31 5.62
N THR A 293 -7.09 5.38 4.72
CA THR A 293 -8.06 4.75 3.81
C THR A 293 -9.01 3.84 4.58
N ALA A 294 -8.50 2.96 5.46
CA ALA A 294 -9.36 2.09 6.27
C ALA A 294 -10.35 2.90 7.12
N ALA A 295 -9.89 3.98 7.78
CA ALA A 295 -10.73 4.89 8.55
C ALA A 295 -11.79 5.59 7.68
N THR A 296 -11.41 6.02 6.48
CA THR A 296 -12.33 6.61 5.49
C THR A 296 -13.43 5.63 5.08
N PHE A 297 -13.13 4.35 4.86
CA PHE A 297 -14.12 3.32 4.51
C PHE A 297 -15.01 2.89 5.69
N LEU A 298 -14.57 3.09 6.93
CA LEU A 298 -15.35 2.89 8.16
C LEU A 298 -16.22 4.08 8.56
N GLY A 299 -16.00 5.26 7.98
CA GLY A 299 -16.62 6.49 8.46
C GLY A 299 -16.07 6.98 9.80
N GLN A 300 -14.78 6.78 10.05
CA GLN A 300 -14.08 7.31 11.23
C GLN A 300 -13.23 8.53 10.85
N TYR A 301 -13.75 9.73 11.12
CA TYR A 301 -13.11 10.99 10.81
C TYR A 301 -11.84 11.21 11.64
N GLU A 302 -11.91 10.98 12.95
CA GLU A 302 -10.82 11.30 13.87
C GLU A 302 -9.58 10.45 13.58
N ALA A 303 -9.78 9.16 13.29
CA ALA A 303 -8.70 8.25 12.90
C ALA A 303 -8.09 8.63 11.54
N ALA A 304 -8.91 9.01 10.56
CA ALA A 304 -8.43 9.44 9.24
C ALA A 304 -7.63 10.75 9.34
N LEU A 305 -8.13 11.72 10.12
CA LEU A 305 -7.47 13.01 10.32
C LEU A 305 -6.16 12.87 11.12
N TYR A 306 -6.15 12.02 12.15
CA TYR A 306 -4.93 11.68 12.89
C TYR A 306 -3.81 11.20 11.96
N ALA A 307 -4.13 10.26 11.07
CA ALA A 307 -3.15 9.70 10.15
C ALA A 307 -2.69 10.74 9.11
N ALA A 308 -3.59 11.56 8.58
CA ALA A 308 -3.24 12.65 7.65
C ALA A 308 -2.31 13.69 8.30
N ASN A 309 -2.63 14.15 9.50
CA ASN A 309 -1.80 15.11 10.23
C ASN A 309 -0.44 14.50 10.63
N SER A 310 -0.40 13.20 10.90
CA SER A 310 0.86 12.49 11.20
C SER A 310 1.79 12.45 9.99
N VAL A 311 1.25 12.20 8.79
CA VAL A 311 2.03 12.30 7.54
C VAL A 311 2.55 13.72 7.31
N GLN A 312 1.71 14.75 7.48
CA GLN A 312 2.15 16.13 7.31
C GLN A 312 3.23 16.54 8.32
N SER A 313 3.15 16.03 9.55
CA SER A 313 4.17 16.26 10.58
C SER A 313 5.48 15.53 10.27
N LEU A 314 5.40 14.33 9.68
CA LEU A 314 6.56 13.55 9.27
C LEU A 314 7.27 14.17 8.06
N LEU A 315 6.50 14.64 7.06
CA LEU A 315 7.02 15.14 5.79
C LEU A 315 7.28 16.65 5.83
N THR A 316 8.31 17.03 6.57
CA THR A 316 8.82 18.40 6.59
C THR A 316 9.36 18.83 5.21
N GLU A 317 9.47 20.14 4.98
CA GLU A 317 10.09 20.66 3.75
C GLU A 317 11.51 20.10 3.53
N ASP A 318 12.28 19.91 4.60
CA ASP A 318 13.62 19.34 4.51
C ASP A 318 13.58 17.94 3.86
N ILE A 319 12.69 17.08 4.36
CA ILE A 319 12.47 15.73 3.83
C ILE A 319 11.99 15.76 2.39
N LEU A 320 11.03 16.63 2.07
CA LEU A 320 10.47 16.72 0.71
C LEU A 320 11.48 17.23 -0.33
N ARG A 321 12.56 17.89 0.10
CA ARG A 321 13.69 18.32 -0.74
C ARG A 321 14.78 17.24 -0.90
N THR A 322 14.46 15.97 -0.65
CA THR A 322 15.34 14.84 -0.98
C THR A 322 15.75 14.85 -2.45
N GLU A 323 17.01 14.49 -2.70
CA GLU A 323 17.57 14.37 -4.04
C GLU A 323 17.45 12.94 -4.57
N ILE A 324 16.96 11.99 -3.76
CA ILE A 324 16.69 10.61 -4.20
C ILE A 324 15.46 10.64 -5.11
N PRO A 325 15.60 10.39 -6.44
CA PRO A 325 14.53 10.65 -7.39
C PRO A 325 13.22 9.94 -7.06
N GLN A 326 13.29 8.68 -6.59
CA GLN A 326 12.08 7.93 -6.24
C GLN A 326 11.34 8.50 -5.02
N LEU A 327 12.06 8.96 -3.99
CA LEU A 327 11.43 9.59 -2.84
C LEU A 327 10.83 10.95 -3.21
N ALA A 328 11.57 11.77 -3.95
CA ALA A 328 11.10 13.07 -4.43
C ALA A 328 9.82 12.93 -5.25
N ARG A 329 9.67 11.86 -6.04
CA ARG A 329 8.46 11.63 -6.86
C ARG A 329 7.22 11.23 -6.07
N MET A 330 7.37 10.61 -4.89
CA MET A 330 6.28 9.96 -4.15
C MET A 330 5.91 10.65 -2.83
N LEU A 331 6.88 11.14 -2.04
CA LEU A 331 6.61 11.54 -0.65
C LEU A 331 5.58 12.67 -0.56
N GLU A 332 5.73 13.72 -1.38
CA GLU A 332 4.84 14.88 -1.34
C GLU A 332 3.37 14.51 -1.64
N SER A 333 3.13 13.46 -2.43
CA SER A 333 1.79 12.99 -2.71
C SER A 333 1.07 12.44 -1.46
N HIS A 334 1.77 11.83 -0.51
CA HIS A 334 1.16 11.41 0.76
C HIS A 334 0.70 12.61 1.59
N TYR A 335 1.42 13.74 1.52
CA TYR A 335 1.05 14.99 2.20
C TYR A 335 -0.31 15.51 1.72
N SER A 336 -0.61 15.36 0.43
CA SER A 336 -1.85 15.84 -0.20
C SER A 336 -3.13 15.11 0.22
N MET A 337 -3.01 13.89 0.79
CA MET A 337 -4.16 13.02 1.06
C MET A 337 -5.11 13.54 2.15
N LYS A 338 -4.68 14.51 2.97
CA LYS A 338 -5.57 15.19 3.93
C LYS A 338 -6.80 15.79 3.25
N SER A 339 -6.66 16.32 2.03
CA SER A 339 -7.77 16.89 1.27
C SER A 339 -8.87 15.86 1.00
N HIS A 340 -8.53 14.60 0.73
CA HIS A 340 -9.52 13.53 0.58
C HIS A 340 -10.27 13.22 1.88
N VAL A 341 -9.58 13.22 3.01
CA VAL A 341 -10.22 13.04 4.33
C VAL A 341 -11.25 14.14 4.55
N LEU A 342 -10.86 15.41 4.39
CA LEU A 342 -11.77 16.52 4.62
C LEU A 342 -12.97 16.49 3.65
N VAL A 343 -12.75 16.16 2.37
CA VAL A 343 -13.83 16.04 1.38
C VAL A 343 -14.78 14.91 1.74
N ARG A 344 -14.26 13.73 2.09
CA ARG A 344 -15.10 12.57 2.46
C ARG A 344 -16.06 12.91 3.58
N PHE A 345 -15.59 13.62 4.60
CA PHE A 345 -16.36 13.92 5.82
C PHE A 345 -17.07 15.27 5.79
N GLY A 346 -17.12 15.92 4.62
CA GLY A 346 -17.87 17.15 4.42
C GLY A 346 -17.39 18.34 5.23
N LYS A 347 -16.07 18.45 5.44
CA LYS A 347 -15.44 19.53 6.24
C LYS A 347 -15.21 20.78 5.40
N TRP A 348 -16.29 21.30 4.82
CA TRP A 348 -16.26 22.34 3.78
C TRP A 348 -15.60 23.64 4.26
N GLU A 349 -15.97 24.11 5.44
CA GLU A 349 -15.38 25.31 6.04
C GLU A 349 -13.90 25.10 6.36
N GLU A 350 -13.54 23.95 6.94
CA GLU A 350 -12.14 23.60 7.26
C GLU A 350 -11.26 23.60 5.99
N ILE A 351 -11.77 23.06 4.87
CA ILE A 351 -11.09 23.07 3.56
C ILE A 351 -10.84 24.49 3.04
N ILE A 352 -11.83 25.38 3.18
CA ILE A 352 -11.75 26.76 2.70
C ILE A 352 -10.74 27.56 3.54
N GLU A 353 -10.74 27.34 4.85
CA GLU A 353 -9.87 28.02 5.80
C GLU A 353 -8.42 27.51 5.78
N GLU A 354 -8.18 26.26 5.36
CA GLU A 354 -6.84 25.66 5.36
C GLU A 354 -5.90 26.41 4.40
N PRO A 355 -4.80 27.03 4.88
CA PRO A 355 -3.92 27.82 4.04
C PRO A 355 -3.18 26.95 3.02
N LEU A 356 -3.07 27.45 1.80
CA LEU A 356 -2.24 26.80 0.76
C LEU A 356 -0.75 26.96 1.09
N PRO A 357 0.09 25.98 0.69
CA PRO A 357 1.53 26.08 0.85
C PRO A 357 2.09 27.27 0.03
N GLU A 358 3.16 27.89 0.54
CA GLU A 358 3.81 29.01 -0.16
C GLU A 358 4.66 28.52 -1.34
N ASP A 359 5.39 27.41 -1.16
CA ASP A 359 6.20 26.78 -2.21
C ASP A 359 5.37 25.79 -3.05
N ASN A 360 4.62 26.35 -4.01
CA ASN A 360 3.78 25.57 -4.92
C ASN A 360 4.57 24.66 -5.89
N GLN A 361 5.90 24.82 -6.01
CA GLN A 361 6.72 23.92 -6.80
C GLN A 361 7.06 22.65 -6.01
N LEU A 362 7.43 22.81 -4.74
CA LEU A 362 7.65 21.69 -3.84
C LEU A 362 6.35 20.91 -3.61
N TYR A 363 5.27 21.62 -3.25
CA TYR A 363 3.96 21.10 -2.90
C TYR A 363 2.97 21.03 -4.08
N CYS A 364 3.47 20.74 -5.29
CA CYS A 364 2.68 20.84 -6.52
C CYS A 364 1.40 19.96 -6.51
N VAL A 365 1.47 18.71 -6.02
CA VAL A 365 0.31 17.81 -5.97
C VAL A 365 -0.65 18.25 -4.87
N THR A 366 -0.13 18.64 -3.71
CA THR A 366 -0.88 19.18 -2.58
C THR A 366 -1.66 20.43 -2.98
N THR A 367 -1.02 21.38 -3.65
CA THR A 367 -1.70 22.59 -4.12
C THR A 367 -2.84 22.25 -5.07
N ALA A 368 -2.63 21.36 -6.05
CA ALA A 368 -3.70 20.92 -6.93
C ALA A 368 -4.84 20.23 -6.15
N MET A 369 -4.51 19.31 -5.24
CA MET A 369 -5.52 18.57 -4.45
C MET A 369 -6.33 19.49 -3.52
N MET A 370 -5.70 20.49 -2.90
CA MET A 370 -6.38 21.48 -2.07
C MET A 370 -7.29 22.40 -2.90
N ARG A 371 -6.90 22.79 -4.12
CA ARG A 371 -7.75 23.55 -5.03
C ARG A 371 -8.96 22.75 -5.47
N TYR A 372 -8.77 21.46 -5.80
CA TYR A 372 -9.85 20.51 -6.04
C TYR A 372 -10.84 20.49 -4.86
N ALA A 373 -10.35 20.24 -3.65
CA ALA A 373 -11.18 20.16 -2.45
C ALA A 373 -11.95 21.45 -2.19
N ARG A 374 -11.31 22.62 -2.33
CA ARG A 374 -11.96 23.93 -2.18
C ARG A 374 -13.05 24.17 -3.21
N GLY A 375 -12.84 23.76 -4.46
CA GLY A 375 -13.86 23.84 -5.50
C GLY A 375 -15.10 23.02 -5.15
N ILE A 376 -14.91 21.79 -4.65
CA ILE A 376 -16.01 20.95 -4.13
C ILE A 376 -16.71 21.64 -2.94
N ALA A 377 -15.94 22.13 -1.97
CA ALA A 377 -16.48 22.79 -0.78
C ALA A 377 -17.33 24.03 -1.13
N TYR A 378 -16.84 24.91 -1.99
CA TYR A 378 -17.60 26.07 -2.46
C TYR A 378 -18.87 25.68 -3.24
N ALA A 379 -18.80 24.63 -4.07
CA ALA A 379 -19.97 24.12 -4.78
C ALA A 379 -21.04 23.61 -3.80
N ALA A 380 -20.64 22.79 -2.83
CA ALA A 380 -21.53 22.24 -1.80
C ALA A 380 -22.18 23.33 -0.93
N LEU A 381 -21.46 24.43 -0.67
CA LEU A 381 -21.98 25.59 0.06
C LEU A 381 -22.81 26.57 -0.80
N GLY A 382 -23.05 26.26 -2.08
CA GLY A 382 -23.80 27.13 -2.99
C GLY A 382 -23.06 28.39 -3.45
N GLN A 383 -21.75 28.46 -3.24
CA GLN A 383 -20.90 29.60 -3.60
C GLN A 383 -20.29 29.40 -4.99
N HIS A 384 -21.15 29.31 -6.01
CA HIS A 384 -20.77 28.84 -7.34
C HIS A 384 -19.68 29.66 -8.04
N ASP A 385 -19.68 30.99 -7.88
CA ASP A 385 -18.66 31.85 -8.49
C ASP A 385 -17.26 31.59 -7.90
N LEU A 386 -17.19 31.32 -6.59
CA LEU A 386 -15.93 30.94 -5.93
C LEU A 386 -15.51 29.52 -6.31
N ALA A 387 -16.47 28.61 -6.51
CA ALA A 387 -16.20 27.26 -7.00
C ALA A 387 -15.58 27.30 -8.42
N ASP A 388 -16.08 28.17 -9.31
CA ASP A 388 -15.49 28.38 -10.64
C ASP A 388 -14.08 28.98 -10.58
N MET A 389 -13.84 29.91 -9.67
CA MET A 389 -12.51 30.46 -9.46
C MET A 389 -11.52 29.38 -9.00
N GLU A 390 -11.92 28.49 -8.09
CA GLU A 390 -11.06 27.39 -7.65
C GLU A 390 -10.91 26.30 -8.74
N ARG A 391 -11.94 26.08 -9.58
CA ARG A 391 -11.84 25.23 -10.78
C ARG A 391 -10.77 25.72 -11.75
N ALA A 392 -10.75 27.02 -12.06
CA ALA A 392 -9.71 27.60 -12.91
C ALA A 392 -8.31 27.49 -12.28
N LYS A 393 -8.18 27.79 -10.97
CA LYS A 393 -6.89 27.66 -10.26
C LYS A 393 -6.42 26.22 -10.11
N PHE A 394 -7.34 25.26 -10.05
CA PHE A 394 -7.02 23.85 -10.06
C PHE A 394 -6.38 23.44 -11.39
N GLU A 395 -6.90 23.92 -12.53
CA GLU A 395 -6.30 23.65 -13.85
C GLU A 395 -4.90 24.24 -13.96
N GLU A 396 -4.71 25.48 -13.51
CA GLU A 396 -3.37 26.10 -13.44
C GLU A 396 -2.42 25.28 -12.54
N ALA A 397 -2.90 24.79 -11.40
CA ALA A 397 -2.09 23.96 -10.51
C ALA A 397 -1.76 22.59 -11.12
N LEU A 398 -2.72 21.97 -11.83
CA LEU A 398 -2.54 20.69 -12.52
C LEU A 398 -1.46 20.77 -13.60
N ASP A 399 -1.44 21.85 -14.39
CA ASP A 399 -0.42 22.08 -15.42
C ASP A 399 1.00 22.16 -14.82
N ASN A 400 1.11 22.62 -13.57
CA ASN A 400 2.38 22.72 -12.84
C ASN A 400 2.86 21.40 -12.21
N VAL A 401 2.02 20.35 -12.15
CA VAL A 401 2.43 19.05 -11.58
C VAL A 401 3.35 18.33 -12.58
N PRO A 402 4.61 18.02 -12.25
CA PRO A 402 5.50 17.28 -13.15
C PRO A 402 4.96 15.88 -13.51
N ALA A 403 5.24 15.39 -14.72
CA ALA A 403 4.77 14.10 -15.20
C ALA A 403 5.33 12.92 -14.38
N GLU A 404 6.49 13.12 -13.75
CA GLU A 404 7.17 12.12 -12.96
C GLU A 404 6.54 11.90 -11.58
N ARG A 405 5.73 12.84 -11.07
CA ARG A 405 5.07 12.70 -9.75
C ARG A 405 4.15 11.48 -9.75
N ARG A 406 4.10 10.80 -8.60
CA ARG A 406 3.35 9.56 -8.41
C ARG A 406 2.54 9.63 -7.12
N ILE A 407 1.29 9.18 -7.20
CA ILE A 407 0.47 8.85 -6.03
C ILE A 407 0.34 7.33 -6.03
N MET A 408 1.04 6.66 -5.11
CA MET A 408 1.20 5.21 -5.12
C MET A 408 1.70 4.73 -6.50
N ASN A 409 1.08 3.71 -7.10
CA ASN A 409 1.48 3.13 -8.39
C ASN A 409 0.98 3.90 -9.63
N ASN A 410 0.34 5.07 -9.45
CA ASN A 410 -0.26 5.85 -10.53
C ASN A 410 0.43 7.20 -10.74
N GLU A 411 0.37 7.72 -11.97
CA GLU A 411 0.82 9.10 -12.23
C GLU A 411 -0.07 10.08 -11.48
N ALA A 412 0.53 11.08 -10.82
CA ALA A 412 -0.25 12.06 -10.06
C ALA A 412 -1.26 12.80 -10.97
N ARG A 413 -0.91 13.01 -12.24
CA ARG A 413 -1.80 13.61 -13.25
C ARG A 413 -3.02 12.74 -13.58
N ASP A 414 -2.89 11.41 -13.60
CA ASP A 414 -4.04 10.52 -13.84
C ASP A 414 -5.04 10.58 -12.68
N ILE A 415 -4.51 10.60 -11.45
CA ILE A 415 -5.31 10.76 -10.23
C ILE A 415 -6.00 12.13 -10.19
N LEU A 416 -5.28 13.20 -10.50
CA LEU A 416 -5.87 14.53 -10.65
C LEU A 416 -6.83 14.61 -11.85
N GLY A 417 -6.72 13.70 -12.81
CA GLY A 417 -7.69 13.49 -13.87
C GLY A 417 -9.05 13.00 -13.34
N VAL A 418 -9.07 12.18 -12.29
CA VAL A 418 -10.30 11.81 -11.54
C VAL A 418 -10.83 13.04 -10.80
N ALA A 419 -9.94 13.77 -10.10
CA ALA A 419 -10.28 15.00 -9.39
C ALA A 419 -10.92 16.06 -10.31
N THR A 420 -10.43 16.17 -11.54
CA THR A 420 -10.97 17.07 -12.57
C THR A 420 -12.45 16.76 -12.84
N GLU A 421 -12.76 15.51 -13.16
CA GLU A 421 -14.14 15.12 -13.48
C GLU A 421 -15.06 15.22 -12.26
N MET A 422 -14.55 14.89 -11.07
CA MET A 422 -15.27 15.11 -9.81
C MET A 422 -15.60 16.58 -9.60
N LEU A 423 -14.62 17.48 -9.75
CA LEU A 423 -14.79 18.91 -9.56
C LEU A 423 -15.81 19.49 -10.54
N TYR A 424 -15.67 19.17 -11.82
CA TYR A 424 -16.61 19.61 -12.85
C TYR A 424 -18.02 19.07 -12.59
N GLY A 425 -18.13 17.79 -12.26
CA GLY A 425 -19.41 17.15 -11.97
C GLY A 425 -20.16 17.80 -10.81
N GLU A 426 -19.48 18.00 -9.69
CA GLU A 426 -20.04 18.56 -8.45
C GLU A 426 -20.39 20.05 -8.60
N VAL A 427 -19.53 20.84 -9.25
CA VAL A 427 -19.82 22.27 -9.55
C VAL A 427 -21.08 22.41 -10.40
N GLU A 428 -21.20 21.63 -11.48
CA GLU A 428 -22.37 21.68 -12.36
C GLU A 428 -23.62 21.10 -11.68
N TYR A 429 -23.47 20.08 -10.83
CA TYR A 429 -24.58 19.52 -10.06
C TYR A 429 -25.21 20.58 -9.15
N HIS A 430 -24.39 21.28 -8.38
CA HIS A 430 -24.87 22.32 -7.46
C HIS A 430 -25.42 23.55 -8.19
N ARG A 431 -25.04 23.79 -9.45
CA ARG A 431 -25.64 24.81 -10.33
C ARG A 431 -26.99 24.37 -10.94
N GLY A 432 -27.39 23.11 -10.77
CA GLY A 432 -28.61 22.54 -11.37
C GLY A 432 -28.44 22.07 -12.82
N ASN A 433 -27.21 22.03 -13.34
CA ASN A 433 -26.90 21.57 -14.69
C ASN A 433 -26.71 20.04 -14.72
N TYR A 434 -27.76 19.30 -14.32
CA TYR A 434 -27.66 17.87 -13.99
C TYR A 434 -27.16 16.97 -15.13
N ASP A 435 -27.55 17.22 -16.38
CA ASP A 435 -27.09 16.43 -17.53
C ASP A 435 -25.56 16.52 -17.71
N VAL A 436 -25.00 17.73 -17.52
CA VAL A 436 -23.56 17.98 -17.60
C VAL A 436 -22.86 17.38 -16.39
N ALA A 437 -23.43 17.58 -15.21
CA ALA A 437 -22.92 17.03 -13.95
C ALA A 437 -22.75 15.51 -14.00
N PHE A 438 -23.81 14.78 -14.36
CA PHE A 438 -23.77 13.32 -14.41
C PHE A 438 -22.91 12.79 -15.56
N LYS A 439 -22.66 13.57 -16.62
CA LYS A 439 -21.66 13.19 -17.63
C LYS A 439 -20.26 13.16 -17.03
N HIS A 440 -19.88 14.21 -16.31
CA HIS A 440 -18.57 14.30 -15.65
C HIS A 440 -18.43 13.27 -14.52
N LEU A 441 -19.43 13.11 -13.65
CA LEU A 441 -19.36 12.14 -12.55
C LEU A 441 -19.21 10.68 -13.06
N ARG A 442 -19.86 10.32 -14.18
CA ARG A 442 -19.64 9.01 -14.82
C ARG A 442 -18.23 8.90 -15.41
N GLN A 443 -17.70 9.99 -15.98
CA GLN A 443 -16.33 10.01 -16.48
C GLN A 443 -15.30 9.89 -15.35
N ALA A 444 -15.59 10.44 -14.17
CA ALA A 444 -14.77 10.25 -12.97
C ALA A 444 -14.67 8.76 -12.60
N VAL A 445 -15.81 8.05 -12.61
CA VAL A 445 -15.85 6.59 -12.40
C VAL A 445 -15.03 5.85 -13.46
N VAL A 446 -15.15 6.21 -14.74
CA VAL A 446 -14.36 5.57 -15.81
C VAL A 446 -12.86 5.79 -15.61
N LYS A 447 -12.44 6.99 -15.18
CA LYS A 447 -11.02 7.29 -14.94
C LYS A 447 -10.49 6.54 -13.70
N ASP A 448 -11.28 6.49 -12.63
CA ASP A 448 -10.95 5.74 -11.41
C ASP A 448 -10.82 4.23 -11.70
N ASP A 449 -11.80 3.67 -12.43
CA ASP A 449 -11.80 2.29 -12.90
C ASP A 449 -10.65 2.00 -13.90
N ALA A 450 -9.95 3.00 -14.43
CA ALA A 450 -8.80 2.83 -15.33
C ALA A 450 -7.44 2.91 -14.61
N LEU A 451 -7.40 3.30 -13.33
CA LEU A 451 -6.16 3.38 -12.57
C LEU A 451 -5.51 2.01 -12.38
N ASN A 452 -4.18 2.01 -12.30
CA ASN A 452 -3.39 0.84 -11.93
C ASN A 452 -3.70 0.41 -10.50
N TYR A 453 -3.54 -0.88 -10.22
CA TYR A 453 -3.65 -1.38 -8.86
C TYR A 453 -2.65 -0.69 -7.94
N ALA A 454 -3.15 -0.32 -6.76
CA ALA A 454 -2.38 0.17 -5.64
C ALA A 454 -3.12 -0.20 -4.36
N GLU A 455 -2.36 -0.42 -3.32
CA GLU A 455 -2.84 -0.69 -1.98
C GLU A 455 -2.16 0.27 -0.99
N PRO A 456 -2.94 1.09 -0.26
CA PRO A 456 -4.35 1.37 -0.53
C PRO A 456 -4.57 1.99 -1.93
N TRP A 457 -5.82 1.96 -2.41
CA TRP A 457 -6.20 2.58 -3.68
C TRP A 457 -5.72 4.04 -3.77
N SER A 458 -5.15 4.42 -4.92
CA SER A 458 -4.56 5.74 -5.12
C SER A 458 -5.56 6.89 -4.99
N TRP A 459 -6.82 6.64 -5.38
CA TRP A 459 -7.94 7.54 -5.12
C TRP A 459 -8.75 7.02 -3.93
N MET A 460 -8.59 7.64 -2.76
CA MET A 460 -9.09 7.09 -1.49
C MET A 460 -10.62 7.03 -1.35
N HIS A 461 -11.38 7.81 -2.10
CA HIS A 461 -12.83 7.96 -1.94
C HIS A 461 -13.55 7.75 -3.28
N PRO A 462 -14.05 6.53 -3.57
CA PRO A 462 -14.53 6.17 -4.90
C PRO A 462 -15.56 7.17 -5.46
N PRO A 463 -15.42 7.66 -6.72
CA PRO A 463 -16.39 8.57 -7.35
C PRO A 463 -17.81 8.03 -7.38
N ARG A 464 -17.94 6.69 -7.38
CA ARG A 464 -19.23 5.97 -7.29
C ARG A 464 -20.06 6.41 -6.08
N HIS A 465 -19.44 6.76 -4.96
CA HIS A 465 -20.16 7.19 -3.76
C HIS A 465 -20.86 8.55 -3.97
N ALA A 466 -20.18 9.50 -4.62
CA ALA A 466 -20.76 10.78 -4.99
C ALA A 466 -21.81 10.63 -6.10
N LEU A 467 -21.47 9.93 -7.19
CA LEU A 467 -22.39 9.67 -8.29
C LEU A 467 -23.70 9.03 -7.81
N GLY A 468 -23.60 7.95 -7.01
CA GLY A 468 -24.77 7.25 -6.48
C GLY A 468 -25.63 8.14 -5.57
N ALA A 469 -25.01 8.94 -4.70
CA ALA A 469 -25.73 9.80 -3.77
C ALA A 469 -26.51 10.91 -4.49
N LEU A 470 -25.89 11.51 -5.50
CA LEU A 470 -26.47 12.60 -6.30
C LEU A 470 -27.52 12.10 -7.30
N LEU A 471 -27.32 10.92 -7.90
CA LEU A 471 -28.35 10.25 -8.71
C LEU A 471 -29.60 9.95 -7.87
N LEU A 472 -29.42 9.40 -6.68
CA LEU A 472 -30.52 9.08 -5.77
C LEU A 472 -31.29 10.35 -5.35
N ALA A 473 -30.59 11.45 -5.09
CA ALA A 473 -31.20 12.74 -4.76
C ALA A 473 -32.09 13.29 -5.89
N GLN A 474 -31.75 13.00 -7.16
CA GLN A 474 -32.54 13.38 -8.33
C GLN A 474 -33.57 12.32 -8.74
N GLY A 475 -33.75 11.26 -7.94
CA GLY A 475 -34.72 10.20 -8.22
C GLY A 475 -34.28 9.19 -9.30
N HIS A 476 -33.01 9.19 -9.72
CA HIS A 476 -32.43 8.19 -10.61
C HIS A 476 -32.08 6.90 -9.87
N VAL A 477 -33.07 6.30 -9.21
CA VAL A 477 -32.89 5.20 -8.25
C VAL A 477 -32.31 3.94 -8.91
N ASP A 478 -32.75 3.61 -10.12
CA ASP A 478 -32.26 2.41 -10.83
C ASP A 478 -30.77 2.50 -11.14
N GLU A 479 -30.30 3.67 -11.54
CA GLU A 479 -28.89 3.88 -11.84
C GLU A 479 -28.05 3.94 -10.56
N ALA A 480 -28.53 4.63 -9.52
CA ALA A 480 -27.88 4.66 -8.21
C ALA A 480 -27.72 3.24 -7.64
N GLU A 481 -28.75 2.40 -7.72
CA GLU A 481 -28.68 0.99 -7.30
C GLU A 481 -27.55 0.24 -8.04
N HIS A 482 -27.43 0.43 -9.36
CA HIS A 482 -26.37 -0.21 -10.14
C HIS A 482 -24.98 0.28 -9.73
N VAL A 483 -24.82 1.58 -9.50
CA VAL A 483 -23.55 2.18 -9.04
C VAL A 483 -23.08 1.54 -7.73
N TYR A 484 -23.97 1.41 -6.74
CA TYR A 484 -23.63 0.81 -5.45
C TYR A 484 -23.40 -0.70 -5.53
N ARG A 485 -24.15 -1.43 -6.38
CA ARG A 485 -23.92 -2.86 -6.59
C ARG A 485 -22.55 -3.13 -7.21
N ALA A 486 -22.14 -2.34 -8.18
CA ALA A 486 -20.83 -2.44 -8.80
C ALA A 486 -19.72 -2.19 -7.76
N ASP A 487 -19.85 -1.10 -6.98
CA ASP A 487 -18.90 -0.74 -5.94
C ASP A 487 -18.76 -1.84 -4.86
N LEU A 488 -19.87 -2.39 -4.38
CA LEU A 488 -19.90 -3.51 -3.43
C LEU A 488 -19.56 -4.87 -4.06
N GLY A 489 -19.27 -4.93 -5.36
CA GLY A 489 -18.92 -6.17 -6.05
C GLY A 489 -20.06 -7.19 -6.19
N LEU A 490 -21.31 -6.75 -6.10
CA LEU A 490 -22.51 -7.62 -6.07
C LEU A 490 -23.04 -7.98 -7.47
N ASP A 491 -22.62 -7.29 -8.53
CA ASP A 491 -23.10 -7.51 -9.90
C ASP A 491 -22.01 -8.01 -10.87
N GLY A 492 -20.76 -8.12 -10.39
CA GLY A 492 -19.62 -8.60 -11.17
C GLY A 492 -19.08 -7.62 -12.21
N VAL A 493 -19.50 -6.35 -12.21
CA VAL A 493 -19.01 -5.33 -13.16
C VAL A 493 -17.55 -4.97 -12.91
N LEU A 494 -17.19 -4.75 -11.64
CA LEU A 494 -15.81 -4.44 -11.27
C LEU A 494 -14.98 -5.73 -11.11
N ILE A 495 -13.73 -5.67 -11.54
CA ILE A 495 -12.72 -6.68 -11.22
C ILE A 495 -12.49 -6.73 -9.71
N ALA A 496 -12.01 -7.88 -9.19
CA ALA A 496 -11.90 -8.11 -7.74
C ALA A 496 -11.15 -6.98 -7.00
N ALA A 497 -10.03 -6.55 -7.56
CA ALA A 497 -9.15 -5.54 -6.98
C ALA A 497 -9.73 -4.11 -6.94
N LYS A 498 -10.88 -3.87 -7.59
CA LYS A 498 -11.56 -2.57 -7.65
C LYS A 498 -12.91 -2.59 -6.91
N ARG A 499 -13.21 -3.67 -6.17
CA ARG A 499 -14.41 -3.79 -5.34
C ARG A 499 -14.14 -3.29 -3.94
N HIS A 500 -15.16 -2.67 -3.35
CA HIS A 500 -15.14 -2.11 -2.01
C HIS A 500 -16.15 -2.84 -1.13
N LEU A 501 -15.90 -4.13 -0.88
CA LEU A 501 -16.80 -5.00 -0.13
C LEU A 501 -17.13 -4.40 1.24
N ASN A 502 -18.39 -4.48 1.66
CA ASN A 502 -18.85 -4.08 3.00
C ASN A 502 -18.58 -2.62 3.42
N ASN A 503 -18.33 -1.71 2.48
CA ASN A 503 -18.10 -0.32 2.87
C ASN A 503 -19.39 0.37 3.30
N VAL A 504 -19.31 1.16 4.38
CA VAL A 504 -20.50 1.76 5.01
C VAL A 504 -21.25 2.70 4.06
N TRP A 505 -20.53 3.39 3.16
CA TRP A 505 -21.09 4.39 2.26
C TRP A 505 -21.99 3.77 1.19
N SER A 506 -21.49 2.77 0.46
CA SER A 506 -22.28 2.08 -0.57
C SER A 506 -23.31 1.13 0.03
N LEU A 507 -23.06 0.54 1.21
CA LEU A 507 -24.10 -0.19 1.94
C LEU A 507 -25.29 0.72 2.29
N HIS A 508 -25.02 1.93 2.77
CA HIS A 508 -26.05 2.92 3.07
C HIS A 508 -26.85 3.27 1.80
N GLY A 509 -26.15 3.61 0.72
CA GLY A 509 -26.77 4.02 -0.54
C GLY A 509 -27.60 2.92 -1.20
N LEU A 510 -27.10 1.68 -1.19
CA LEU A 510 -27.84 0.52 -1.67
C LEU A 510 -29.10 0.28 -0.83
N ALA A 511 -28.99 0.34 0.50
CA ALA A 511 -30.15 0.17 1.38
C ALA A 511 -31.22 1.25 1.12
N GLU A 512 -30.84 2.50 0.91
CA GLU A 512 -31.79 3.56 0.50
C GLU A 512 -32.48 3.22 -0.82
N CYS A 513 -31.73 2.80 -1.85
CA CYS A 513 -32.30 2.42 -3.15
C CYS A 513 -33.31 1.26 -3.02
N LEU A 514 -32.96 0.23 -2.25
CA LEU A 514 -33.81 -0.94 -2.02
C LEU A 514 -35.10 -0.57 -1.28
N ARG A 515 -35.04 0.32 -0.29
CA ARG A 515 -36.23 0.83 0.43
C ARG A 515 -37.16 1.61 -0.50
N VAL A 516 -36.61 2.53 -1.29
CA VAL A 516 -37.41 3.32 -2.26
C VAL A 516 -38.11 2.41 -3.27
N LYS A 517 -37.48 1.30 -3.66
CA LYS A 517 -38.04 0.33 -4.61
C LYS A 517 -38.91 -0.75 -3.98
N GLY A 518 -39.04 -0.79 -2.64
CA GLY A 518 -39.79 -1.82 -1.93
C GLY A 518 -39.21 -3.24 -2.09
N LYS A 519 -37.89 -3.36 -2.27
CA LYS A 519 -37.17 -4.64 -2.47
C LYS A 519 -36.81 -5.32 -1.15
N GLU A 520 -37.82 -5.65 -0.35
CA GLU A 520 -37.66 -6.15 1.03
C GLU A 520 -36.77 -7.41 1.13
N SER A 521 -36.90 -8.35 0.18
CA SER A 521 -36.13 -9.60 0.17
C SER A 521 -34.63 -9.39 -0.04
N GLU A 522 -34.24 -8.30 -0.70
CA GLU A 522 -32.83 -7.94 -0.86
C GLU A 522 -32.35 -7.08 0.31
N LEU A 523 -33.22 -6.18 0.79
CA LEU A 523 -32.91 -5.28 1.90
C LEU A 523 -32.52 -6.04 3.17
N ILE A 524 -33.24 -7.13 3.50
CA ILE A 524 -32.93 -7.99 4.67
C ILE A 524 -31.53 -8.62 4.63
N LEU A 525 -30.89 -8.69 3.45
CA LEU A 525 -29.52 -9.19 3.29
C LEU A 525 -28.48 -8.08 3.48
N ILE A 526 -28.84 -6.82 3.22
CA ILE A 526 -27.95 -5.65 3.26
C ILE A 526 -28.02 -4.94 4.61
N GLU A 527 -29.20 -4.80 5.21
CA GLU A 527 -29.38 -4.07 6.47
C GLU A 527 -28.50 -4.57 7.62
N PRO A 528 -28.37 -5.89 7.88
CA PRO A 528 -27.50 -6.36 8.95
C PRO A 528 -26.03 -5.97 8.75
N GLN A 529 -25.55 -5.95 7.50
CA GLN A 529 -24.19 -5.53 7.16
C GLN A 529 -24.02 -4.03 7.39
N LEU A 530 -25.01 -3.24 6.95
CA LEU A 530 -25.04 -1.80 7.18
C LEU A 530 -25.08 -1.45 8.67
N GLU A 531 -25.90 -2.13 9.48
CA GLU A 531 -25.99 -1.91 10.93
C GLU A 531 -24.65 -2.14 11.62
N LEU A 532 -23.94 -3.22 11.27
CA LEU A 532 -22.61 -3.50 11.80
C LEU A 532 -21.56 -2.48 11.37
N ALA A 533 -21.60 -2.05 10.10
CA ALA A 533 -20.69 -1.01 9.59
C ALA A 533 -20.98 0.35 10.24
N MET A 534 -22.25 0.73 10.38
CA MET A 534 -22.70 1.97 11.02
C MET A 534 -22.35 2.01 12.50
N ALA A 535 -22.36 0.87 13.20
CA ALA A 535 -21.93 0.80 14.60
C ALA A 535 -20.44 1.14 14.82
N ARG A 536 -19.66 1.27 13.74
CA ARG A 536 -18.23 1.63 13.78
C ARG A 536 -17.92 3.05 13.29
N THR A 537 -18.89 3.80 12.77
CA THR A 537 -18.68 5.19 12.32
C THR A 537 -18.50 6.13 13.52
N ASP A 538 -17.82 7.27 13.34
CA ASP A 538 -17.74 8.32 14.37
C ASP A 538 -19.11 9.01 14.55
N PRO A 539 -19.56 9.93 13.66
CA PRO A 539 -20.97 10.28 13.57
C PRO A 539 -21.69 9.31 12.62
N PRO A 540 -22.98 8.99 12.88
CA PRO A 540 -23.78 8.22 11.94
C PRO A 540 -23.82 8.86 10.56
N ILE A 541 -23.59 8.06 9.52
CA ILE A 541 -23.67 8.47 8.13
C ILE A 541 -25.15 8.56 7.72
N THR A 542 -25.53 9.66 7.07
CA THR A 542 -26.91 9.93 6.62
C THR A 542 -27.06 9.96 5.10
N SER A 543 -25.96 9.80 4.37
CA SER A 543 -25.87 9.77 2.92
C SER A 543 -24.54 9.15 2.52
N SER A 544 -24.47 8.46 1.37
CA SER A 544 -23.22 7.93 0.82
C SER A 544 -22.20 9.01 0.44
N CYS A 545 -22.63 10.27 0.33
CA CYS A 545 -21.77 11.42 0.11
C CYS A 545 -22.33 12.68 0.80
N HIS A 546 -21.45 13.48 1.40
CA HIS A 546 -21.80 14.76 2.01
C HIS A 546 -22.12 15.87 0.98
N CYS A 547 -21.77 15.69 -0.29
CA CYS A 547 -22.19 16.59 -1.38
C CYS A 547 -23.71 16.52 -1.63
N ARG A 548 -24.40 15.47 -1.14
CA ARG A 548 -25.86 15.41 -1.12
C ARG A 548 -26.42 16.35 -0.04
N VAL A 549 -26.47 17.64 -0.35
CA VAL A 549 -27.09 18.64 0.53
C VAL A 549 -28.60 18.47 0.45
N ALA A 550 -29.28 18.36 1.60
CA ALA A 550 -30.72 18.32 1.64
C ALA A 550 -31.27 19.65 1.07
N THR A 551 -31.94 19.60 -0.07
CA THR A 551 -32.82 20.70 -0.45
C THR A 551 -33.86 20.80 0.64
N SER A 552 -33.91 21.95 1.34
CA SER A 552 -35.08 22.29 2.15
C SER A 552 -36.30 22.06 1.27
N CYS A 553 -37.09 21.02 1.55
CA CYS A 553 -38.39 20.85 0.91
C CYS A 553 -39.17 22.13 1.16
N CYS A 554 -39.34 22.96 0.13
CA CYS A 554 -40.32 24.04 0.15
C CYS A 554 -41.68 23.36 0.29
N HIS A 555 -42.19 23.32 1.54
CA HIS A 555 -43.56 22.94 1.84
C HIS A 555 -44.55 23.97 1.30
#